data_AF-A0A1E3NXG4-F1
#
_entry.id   AF-A0A1E3NXG4-F1
#
_cell.length_a   1.000
_cell.length_b   1.000
_cell.length_c   1.000
_cell.angle_alpha   90.00
_cell.angle_beta   90.00
_cell.angle_gamma   90.00
#
_symmetry.space_group_name_H-M   'P 1'
#
loop_
_entity.id
_entity.type
_entity.pdbx_description
1 polymer ?
#
loop_
_entity_poly.entity_id
_entity_poly.type
_entity_poly.pdbx_seq_one_letter_code
_entity_poly.pdbx_strand_id
1 'polypeptide(L)' 'MKHLCNFPGCAKSFKRKDYLQRHSSTHSNIRPFNCTICKCSFTRKDLLDKHTRS' A
#
# COMPACT_ATOMS: atom_id res chain seq x y z
N MET A 1 11.75 -16.27 -8.79
CA MET A 1 10.98 -15.42 -9.73
C MET A 1 10.86 -14.02 -9.15
N LYS A 2 10.97 -12.97 -9.97
CA LYS A 2 10.83 -11.56 -9.55
C LYS A 2 9.53 -11.00 -10.12
N HIS A 3 8.74 -10.34 -9.28
CA HIS A 3 7.48 -9.70 -9.63
C HIS A 3 7.75 -8.25 -9.97
N LEU A 4 7.67 -7.92 -11.26
CA LEU A 4 7.90 -6.58 -11.79
C LEU A 4 6.63 -5.73 -11.61
N CYS A 5 6.81 -4.46 -11.31
CA CYS A 5 5.71 -3.50 -11.37
C CYS A 5 5.35 -3.22 -12.83
N ASN A 6 4.06 -3.28 -13.16
CA ASN A 6 3.57 -3.00 -14.51
C ASN A 6 3.14 -1.53 -14.70
N PHE A 7 3.45 -0.64 -13.75
CA PHE A 7 3.03 0.75 -13.83
C PHE A 7 3.99 1.56 -14.72
N PRO A 8 3.49 2.35 -15.69
CA PRO A 8 4.33 3.19 -16.54
C PRO A 8 5.23 4.10 -15.72
N GLY A 9 6.55 4.05 -15.95
CA GLY A 9 7.52 4.83 -15.19
C GLY A 9 7.93 4.23 -13.84
N CYS A 10 7.45 3.03 -13.47
CA CYS A 10 7.87 2.34 -12.25
C CYS A 10 8.79 1.14 -12.54
N ALA A 11 10.09 1.30 -12.27
CA ALA A 11 11.09 0.24 -12.44
C ALA A 11 11.25 -0.71 -11.23
N LYS A 12 10.27 -0.77 -10.32
CA LYS A 12 10.39 -1.57 -9.09
C LYS A 12 10.13 -3.06 -9.35
N SER A 13 10.90 -3.90 -8.66
CA SER A 13 10.75 -5.35 -8.67
C SER A 13 10.74 -5.93 -7.26
N PHE A 14 9.99 -7.00 -7.06
CA PHE A 14 9.77 -7.61 -5.74
C PHE A 14 10.02 -9.11 -5.80
N LYS A 15 10.58 -9.67 -4.71
CA LYS A 15 10.79 -11.12 -4.61
C LYS A 15 9.49 -11.91 -4.40
N ARG A 16 8.43 -11.26 -3.93
CA ARG A 16 7.14 -11.89 -3.63
C ARG A 16 5.96 -11.10 -4.22
N LYS A 17 4.89 -11.82 -4.55
CA LYS A 17 3.69 -11.26 -5.20
C LYS A 17 2.89 -10.35 -4.26
N ASP A 18 2.80 -10.68 -2.98
CA ASP A 18 2.15 -9.87 -1.95
C ASP A 18 2.80 -8.49 -1.83
N TYR A 19 4.13 -8.41 -1.95
CA TYR A 19 4.84 -7.13 -1.97
C TYR A 19 4.56 -6.31 -3.22
N LEU A 20 4.46 -6.95 -4.39
CA LEU A 20 4.04 -6.26 -5.61
C LEU A 20 2.60 -5.74 -5.49
N GLN A 21 1.66 -6.54 -4.98
CA GLN A 21 0.28 -6.10 -4.79
C GLN A 21 0.20 -4.91 -3.82
N ARG A 22 0.88 -4.99 -2.68
CA ARG A 22 0.98 -3.88 -1.74
C ARG A 22 1.63 -2.64 -2.37
N HIS A 23 2.62 -2.83 -3.24
CA HIS A 23 3.22 -1.71 -3.94
C HIS A 23 2.25 -1.08 -4.95
N SER A 24 1.44 -1.86 -5.64
CA SER A 24 0.50 -1.33 -6.63
C SER A 24 -0.49 -0.30 -6.04
N SER A 25 -0.84 -0.40 -4.76
CA SER A 25 -1.69 0.59 -4.08
C SER A 25 -1.04 1.98 -3.97
N THR A 26 0.28 2.10 -4.15
CA THR A 26 0.96 3.42 -4.19
C THR A 26 0.67 4.17 -5.48
N HIS A 27 0.31 3.46 -6.55
CA HIS A 27 -0.01 4.07 -7.85
C HIS A 27 -1.47 4.51 -7.95
N SER A 28 -2.36 3.78 -7.29
CA SER A 28 -3.80 4.06 -7.40
C SER A 28 -4.28 5.21 -6.51
N ASN A 29 -3.45 5.79 -5.63
CA ASN A 29 -3.87 6.75 -4.58
C ASN A 29 -5.04 6.28 -3.69
N ILE A 30 -5.50 5.04 -3.85
CA ILE A 30 -6.59 4.45 -3.08
C ILE A 30 -6.07 4.22 -1.67
N ARG A 31 -6.70 4.89 -0.71
CA ARG A 31 -6.46 4.73 0.71
C ARG A 31 -7.75 4.21 1.36
N PRO A 32 -8.03 2.90 1.25
CA PRO A 32 -9.32 2.37 1.65
C PRO A 32 -9.47 2.31 3.18
N PHE A 33 -8.37 2.41 3.91
CA PHE A 33 -8.37 2.32 5.38
C PHE A 33 -8.38 3.73 5.97
N ASN A 34 -9.49 4.11 6.58
CA ASN A 34 -9.66 5.43 7.17
C ASN A 34 -9.74 5.32 8.69
N CYS A 35 -9.02 6.18 9.40
CA CYS A 35 -9.19 6.30 10.84
C CYS A 35 -10.50 7.01 11.14
N THR A 36 -11.36 6.42 11.96
CA THR A 36 -12.66 7.01 12.32
C THR A 36 -12.52 8.23 13.25
N ILE A 37 -11.39 8.36 13.94
CA ILE A 37 -11.12 9.42 14.91
C ILE A 37 -10.59 10.68 14.20
N CYS A 38 -9.46 10.57 13.52
CA CYS A 38 -8.80 11.71 12.87
C CYS A 38 -9.11 11.86 11.36
N LYS A 39 -9.86 10.92 10.78
CA LYS A 39 -10.19 10.84 9.34
C LYS A 39 -8.99 10.72 8.42
N CYS A 40 -7.80 10.41 8.93
CA CYS A 40 -6.64 10.11 8.09
C CYS A 40 -6.85 8.82 7.29
N SER A 41 -6.53 8.88 5.99
CA SER A 41 -6.59 7.73 5.08
C SER A 41 -5.22 7.07 4.93
N PHE A 42 -5.19 5.75 4.95
CA PHE A 42 -4.02 4.90 4.83
C PHE A 42 -4.19 3.91 3.68
N THR A 43 -3.09 3.61 2.99
CA THR A 43 -3.07 2.62 1.90
C THR A 43 -3.14 1.18 2.41
N ARG A 44 -2.90 0.95 3.71
CA ARG A 44 -2.79 -0.38 4.30
C ARG A 44 -3.41 -0.44 5.70
N LYS A 45 -4.01 -1.58 6.03
CA LYS A 45 -4.61 -1.84 7.34
C LYS A 45 -3.60 -1.81 8.47
N ASP A 46 -2.42 -2.41 8.31
CA ASP A 46 -1.41 -2.43 9.38
C ASP A 46 -0.87 -1.03 9.74
N LEU A 47 -0.91 -0.08 8.79
CA LEU A 47 -0.56 1.32 9.06
C LEU A 47 -1.66 2.00 9.88
N LEU A 48 -2.93 1.76 9.54
CA LEU A 48 -4.06 2.22 10.32
C LEU A 48 -4.03 1.61 11.74
N ASP A 49 -3.84 0.30 11.87
CA ASP A 49 -3.81 -0.39 13.16
C ASP A 49 -2.71 0.17 14.06
N LYS A 50 -1.50 0.39 13.52
CA LYS A 50 -0.40 1.04 14.26
C LYS A 50 -0.77 2.46 14.68
N HIS A 51 -1.37 3.23 13.77
CA HIS A 51 -1.81 4.59 14.05
C HIS A 51 -2.86 4.64 15.18
N THR A 52 -3.83 3.71 15.19
CA THR A 52 -4.89 3.65 16.22
C THR A 52 -4.45 3.06 17.56
N ARG A 53 -3.28 2.41 17.60
CA ARG A 53 -2.73 1.83 18.84
C ARG A 53 -1.75 2.77 19.56
N SER A 54 -1.39 3.91 18.94
CA SER A 54 -0.70 5.03 19.60
C SER A 54 -1.71 6.01 20.16
#